data_AF-A0A7C0Z065-F1
#
_entry.id   AF-A0A7C0Z065-F1
#
_cell.length_a   1.000
_cell.length_b   1.000
_cell.length_c   1.000
_cell.angle_alpha   90.00
_cell.angle_beta   90.00
_cell.angle_gamma   90.00
#
_symmetry.space_group_name_H-M   'P 1'
#
loop_
_entity.id
_entity.type
_entity.pdbx_description
1 polymer ?
#
loop_
_entity_poly.entity_id
_entity_poly.type
_entity_poly.pdbx_seq_one_letter_code
_entity_poly.pdbx_strand_id
1 'polypeptide(L)' 'NKVVEYNIGIYKCEKTETPAMKEALAFLGCKVSSYVKNEDTTLFIGDVVNLRILKKGTFSPRKGWNFPEVNIPLHN' A
#
# COMPACT_ATOMS: atom_id res chain seq x y z
N ASN A 1 -12.04 14.35 -7.53
CA ASN A 1 -11.31 13.57 -6.51
C ASN A 1 -11.51 12.09 -6.84
N LYS A 2 -10.46 11.38 -7.25
CA LYS A 2 -10.53 10.00 -7.76
C LYS A 2 -11.18 9.02 -6.78
N VAL A 3 -11.03 9.24 -5.47
CA VAL A 3 -11.65 8.38 -4.44
C VAL A 3 -13.18 8.45 -4.55
N VAL A 4 -13.73 9.65 -4.68
CA VAL A 4 -15.18 9.87 -4.80
C VAL A 4 -15.68 9.35 -6.14
N GLU A 5 -14.93 9.62 -7.21
CA GLU A 5 -15.27 9.22 -8.58
C GLU A 5 -15.40 7.70 -8.74
N TYR A 6 -14.50 6.93 -8.11
CA TYR A 6 -14.50 5.47 -8.19
C TYR A 6 -15.13 4.79 -6.96
N ASN A 7 -15.76 5.55 -6.06
CA ASN A 7 -16.38 5.04 -4.83
C ASN A 7 -15.43 4.13 -4.01
N ILE A 8 -14.17 4.56 -3.87
CA ILE A 8 -13.13 3.79 -3.16
C ILE A 8 -13.29 3.99 -1.65
N GLY A 9 -13.40 2.89 -0.90
CA GLY A 9 -13.44 2.93 0.56
C GLY A 9 -12.10 3.38 1.15
N ILE A 10 -12.13 4.39 2.02
CA ILE A 10 -10.91 4.86 2.70
C ILE A 10 -10.78 4.26 4.10
N TYR A 11 -9.58 3.78 4.39
CA TYR A 11 -9.03 3.51 5.71
C TYR A 11 -8.04 4.63 6.08
N LYS A 12 -8.13 5.20 7.28
CA LYS A 12 -7.18 6.22 7.76
C LYS A 12 -5.96 5.54 8.38
N CYS A 13 -4.77 5.77 7.83
CA CYS A 13 -3.54 5.25 8.41
C CYS A 13 -3.19 5.98 9.72
N GLU A 14 -3.12 5.23 10.82
CA GLU A 14 -2.91 5.78 12.17
C GLU A 14 -1.59 6.55 12.32
N LYS A 15 -0.51 6.10 11.66
CA LYS A 15 0.84 6.66 11.85
C LYS A 15 1.26 7.75 10.85
N THR A 16 0.51 7.92 9.76
CA THR A 16 0.84 8.83 8.65
C THR A 16 -0.28 9.79 8.31
N GLU A 17 -1.48 9.61 8.89
CA GLU A 17 -2.70 10.35 8.56
C GLU A 17 -3.13 10.30 7.08
N THR A 18 -2.45 9.49 6.27
CA THR A 18 -2.74 9.29 4.86
C THR A 18 -3.89 8.30 4.67
N PRO A 19 -4.67 8.44 3.58
CA PRO A 19 -5.69 7.46 3.22
C PRO A 19 -5.05 6.19 2.64
N ALA A 20 -5.64 5.04 2.94
CA ALA A 20 -5.40 3.76 2.28
C ALA A 20 -6.72 3.18 1.75
N MET A 21 -6.66 2.32 0.74
CA MET A 21 -7.86 1.67 0.19
C MET A 21 -8.30 0.52 1.09
N LYS A 22 -9.59 0.44 1.43
CA LYS A 22 -10.16 -0.65 2.24
C LYS A 22 -10.17 -1.97 1.48
N GLU A 23 -10.24 -1.90 0.16
CA GLU A 23 -10.35 -3.02 -0.77
C GLU A 23 -8.97 -3.61 -1.11
N ALA A 24 -7.87 -2.99 -0.66
CA ALA A 24 -6.52 -3.50 -0.88
C ALA A 24 -6.28 -4.81 -0.11
N LEU A 25 -5.38 -5.64 -0.63
CA LEU A 25 -4.92 -6.85 0.07
C LEU A 25 -4.17 -6.50 1.37
N ALA A 26 -3.31 -5.49 1.29
CA ALA A 26 -2.53 -4.92 2.37
C ALA A 26 -2.08 -3.50 2.00
N PHE A 27 -1.57 -2.76 2.98
CA PHE A 27 -0.91 -1.49 2.74
C PHE A 27 0.34 -1.31 3.61
N LEU A 28 1.23 -0.46 3.13
CA LEU A 28 2.39 0.06 3.85
C LEU A 28 2.17 1.55 4.07
N GLY A 29 2.13 1.96 5.34
CA GLY A 29 2.19 3.37 5.69
C GLY A 29 3.66 3.79 5.78
N CYS A 30 4.05 4.79 4.99
CA CYS A 30 5.42 5.27 4.93
C CYS A 30 5.52 6.76 5.28
N LYS A 31 6.61 7.15 5.95
CA LYS A 31 7.04 8.56 6.04
C LYS A 31 8.17 8.77 5.04
N VAL A 32 8.07 9.79 4.19
CA VAL A 32 9.13 10.11 3.22
C VAL A 32 10.39 10.53 3.98
N SER A 33 11.49 9.84 3.75
CA SER A 33 12.80 10.13 4.37
C SER A 33 13.74 10.85 3.40
N SER A 34 13.61 10.62 2.10
CA SER A 34 14.32 11.39 1.07
C SER A 34 13.63 11.27 -0.29
N TYR A 35 14.06 12.11 -1.25
CA TYR A 35 13.63 11.99 -2.64
C TYR A 35 14.75 12.41 -3.59
N VAL A 36 14.73 11.86 -4.80
CA VAL A 36 15.65 12.20 -5.90
C VAL A 36 14.81 12.49 -7.13
N LYS A 37 14.99 13.67 -7.72
CA LYS A 37 14.32 14.06 -8.96
C LYS A 37 15.27 13.89 -10.13
N ASN A 38 14.80 13.25 -11.21
CA ASN A 38 15.52 13.14 -12.48
C ASN A 38 14.54 13.35 -13.63
N GLU A 39 14.78 14.37 -14.45
CA GLU A 39 13.92 14.75 -15.60
C GLU A 39 12.42 14.79 -15.24
N ASP A 40 11.65 13.82 -15.73
CA ASP A 40 10.20 13.68 -15.56
C ASP A 40 9.79 12.78 -14.37
N THR A 41 10.76 12.20 -13.67
CA THR A 41 10.55 11.17 -12.65
C THR A 41 11.07 11.62 -11.29
N THR A 42 10.33 11.30 -10.22
CA THR A 42 10.78 11.51 -8.84
C THR A 42 10.75 10.19 -8.08
N LEU A 43 11.91 9.76 -7.60
CA LEU A 43 12.04 8.63 -6.68
C LEU A 43 11.84 9.12 -5.26
N PHE A 44 10.88 8.55 -4.55
CA PHE A 44 10.69 8.77 -3.11
C PHE A 44 11.19 7.57 -2.33
N ILE A 45 12.01 7.82 -1.31
CA ILE A 45 12.43 6.82 -0.32
C ILE A 45 11.63 7.09 0.95
N GLY A 46 11.01 6.05 1.49
CA GLY A 46 10.14 6.18 2.66
C GLY A 46 10.37 5.09 3.68
N ASP A 47 10.39 5.48 4.95
CA ASP A 47 10.49 4.57 6.08
C ASP A 47 9.11 3.98 6.38
N VAL A 48 9.02 2.65 6.41
CA VAL A 48 7.78 1.94 6.75
C VAL A 48 7.51 2.12 8.24
N VAL A 49 6.43 2.82 8.56
CA VAL A 49 6.00 3.09 9.95
C VAL A 49 4.80 2.23 10.37
N ASN A 50 4.07 1.67 9.40
CA ASN A 50 2.94 0.79 9.63
C ASN A 50 2.81 -0.22 8.48
N LEU A 51 2.42 -1.45 8.81
CA LEU A 51 2.06 -2.49 7.86
C LEU A 51 0.73 -3.10 8.32
N ARG A 52 -0.23 -3.24 7.40
CA ARG A 52 -1.50 -3.91 7.70
C ARG A 52 -1.89 -4.84 6.58
N ILE A 53 -2.25 -6.06 6.98
CA ILE A 53 -2.81 -7.09 6.11
C ILE A 53 -4.32 -7.08 6.32
N LEU A 54 -5.08 -6.78 5.27
CA LEU A 54 -6.52 -6.57 5.38
C LEU A 54 -7.31 -7.87 5.16
N LYS A 55 -6.83 -8.75 4.28
CA LYS A 55 -7.43 -10.08 4.08
C LYS A 55 -6.73 -11.12 4.95
N LYS A 56 -7.47 -11.74 5.88
CA LYS A 56 -6.92 -12.80 6.75
C LYS A 56 -6.65 -14.06 5.92
N GLY A 57 -5.65 -14.85 6.33
CA GLY A 57 -5.30 -16.12 5.70
C GLY A 57 -4.45 -16.00 4.43
N THR A 58 -4.37 -14.82 3.81
CA THR A 58 -3.63 -14.63 2.56
C THR A 58 -2.13 -14.43 2.73
N PHE A 59 -1.65 -14.23 3.96
CA PHE A 59 -0.23 -14.03 4.25
C PHE A 59 0.19 -14.80 5.50
N SER A 60 1.39 -15.36 5.44
CA SER A 60 2.08 -15.97 6.57
C SER A 60 3.46 -15.33 6.74
N PRO A 61 3.89 -14.96 7.95
CA PRO A 61 5.25 -14.46 8.17
C PRO A 61 6.35 -15.43 7.72
N ARG A 62 6.08 -16.75 7.77
CA ARG A 62 7.05 -17.79 7.37
C ARG A 62 7.02 -18.09 5.88
N LYS A 63 5.84 -18.09 5.26
CA LYS A 63 5.64 -18.54 3.85
C LYS A 63 5.40 -17.40 2.87
N GLY A 64 5.21 -16.17 3.33
CA GLY A 64 4.82 -15.04 2.51
C GLY A 64 3.36 -15.10 2.07
N TRP A 65 3.08 -14.56 0.88
CA TRP A 65 1.74 -14.53 0.27
C TRP A 65 1.29 -15.90 -0.20
N ASN A 66 0.03 -16.23 0.03
CA ASN A 66 -0.64 -17.37 -0.60
C ASN A 66 -1.08 -16.97 -2.02
N PHE A 67 -0.15 -16.98 -2.98
CA PHE A 67 -0.39 -16.54 -4.37
C PHE A 67 -1.61 -17.19 -5.06
N PRO A 68 -1.96 -18.46 -4.83
CA PRO A 68 -3.21 -19.03 -5.33
C PRO A 68 -4.49 -18.31 -4.85
N GLU A 69 -4.45 -17.65 -3.68
CA GLU A 69 -5.60 -16.97 -3.05
C GLU A 69 -5.56 -15.44 -3.17
N VAL A 70 -4.49 -14.90 -3.77
CA VAL A 70 -4.30 -13.46 -3.97
C VAL A 70 -4.07 -13.13 -5.42
N ASN A 71 -4.72 -12.07 -5.89
CA ASN A 71 -4.44 -11.48 -7.19
C ASN A 71 -3.68 -10.17 -6.99
N ILE A 72 -2.34 -10.26 -6.94
CA ILE A 72 -1.47 -9.08 -6.94
C ILE A 72 -1.12 -8.80 -8.40
N PRO A 73 -1.69 -7.75 -9.03
CA PRO A 73 -1.39 -7.46 -10.42
C PRO A 73 0.08 -7.09 -10.54
N LEU A 74 0.78 -7.82 -11.40
CA LEU A 74 2.14 -7.49 -11.81
C LEU A 74 2.02 -6.70 -13.13
N HIS A 75 2.49 -5.46 -13.12
CA HIS A 75 2.68 -4.70 -14.35
C HIS A 75 3.98 -5.19 -14.99
N ASN A 76 3.88 -5.79 -16.17
CA ASN A 76 5.01 -6.02 -17.07
C ASN A 76 5.07 -4.89 -18.10
#